data_AF-A0A2P4NT13-F1
#
_entry.id   AF-A0A2P4NT13-F1
#
_cell.length_a   1.000
_cell.length_b   1.000
_cell.length_c   1.000
_cell.angle_alpha   90.00
_cell.angle_beta   90.00
_cell.angle_gamma   90.00
#
_symmetry.space_group_name_H-M   'P 1'
#
loop_
_entity.id
_entity.type
_entity.pdbx_description
1 polymer ?
#
loop_
_entity_poly.entity_id
_entity_poly.type
_entity_poly.pdbx_seq_one_letter_code
_entity_poly.pdbx_strand_id
1 'polypeptide(L)'
;MKPSGRLLFGDRDRGFDDVPPPYEFAVRHVRERFDRDAFHDAVDDPAAYVFFGVAPCHVGIDYDWERMPPVLGWTIWNGTKERLFPIDKAERVFERLGLTPLNTFQKELNVRDFHPERIEIPDSAWYDGPAAGVIVENRRGGRALIRGPVLDEMDDHEPIRGEPTAIADDLVTDARVSRALEAVEAAQQSPATADVHARVFEIIVREEYSRLDSGRVDWKALRSAVGSVVAEKRSALTDD
;
A
#
# COMPACT_ATOMS: atom_id res chain seq x y z
N MET A 1 24.44 22.41 1.49
CA MET A 1 24.17 20.96 1.44
C MET A 1 23.02 20.78 0.46
N LYS A 2 23.21 20.11 -0.67
CA LYS A 2 22.07 19.82 -1.57
C LYS A 2 21.09 18.92 -0.81
N PRO A 3 19.76 19.13 -0.91
CA PRO A 3 18.79 18.18 -0.37
C PRO A 3 19.13 16.79 -0.90
N SER A 4 19.06 15.76 -0.05
CA SER A 4 19.58 14.41 -0.37
C SER A 4 18.81 13.69 -1.48
N GLY A 5 17.79 14.31 -2.11
CA GLY A 5 16.92 13.70 -3.11
C GLY A 5 16.12 12.50 -2.58
N ARG A 6 16.08 12.32 -1.26
CA ARG A 6 15.43 11.18 -0.61
C ARG A 6 13.94 11.45 -0.46
N LEU A 7 13.15 10.42 -0.78
CA LEU A 7 11.73 10.39 -0.45
C LEU A 7 11.57 10.22 1.06
N LEU A 8 10.75 11.10 1.65
CA LEU A 8 10.34 11.02 3.05
C LEU A 8 8.96 10.38 3.11
N PHE A 9 8.74 9.52 4.11
CA PHE A 9 7.50 8.77 4.28
C PHE A 9 6.90 9.06 5.66
N GLY A 10 5.59 8.92 5.78
CA GLY A 10 4.86 9.10 7.01
C GLY A 10 3.43 8.61 6.88
N ASP A 11 2.73 8.55 8.00
CA ASP A 11 1.29 8.35 8.08
C ASP A 11 0.58 9.68 8.40
N ARG A 12 -0.67 9.60 8.86
CA ARG A 12 -1.45 10.77 9.27
C ARG A 12 -0.81 11.53 10.44
N ASP A 13 -0.11 10.81 11.32
CA ASP A 13 0.25 11.30 12.65
C ASP A 13 1.74 11.66 12.72
N ARG A 14 2.59 11.02 11.89
CA ARG A 14 4.05 11.20 11.96
C ARG A 14 4.79 10.88 10.66
N GLY A 15 5.95 11.50 10.51
CA GLY A 15 7.00 11.03 9.61
C GLY A 15 7.71 9.80 10.17
N PHE A 16 8.26 8.98 9.28
CA PHE A 16 8.99 7.76 9.62
C PHE A 16 10.50 7.99 9.55
N ASP A 17 11.18 7.80 10.68
CA ASP A 17 12.64 7.60 10.68
C ASP A 17 12.95 6.16 10.22
N ASP A 18 12.27 5.19 10.84
CA ASP A 18 12.19 3.79 10.42
C ASP A 18 10.76 3.47 9.98
N VAL A 19 10.62 2.76 8.85
CA VAL A 19 9.31 2.44 8.28
C VAL A 19 8.66 1.34 9.12
N PRO A 20 7.44 1.55 9.66
CA PRO A 20 6.75 0.51 10.40
C PRO A 20 6.37 -0.67 9.47
N PRO A 21 6.36 -1.92 9.98
CA PRO A 21 6.08 -3.12 9.17
C PRO A 21 4.85 -3.02 8.24
N PRO A 22 3.70 -2.45 8.66
CA PRO A 22 2.52 -2.36 7.80
C PRO A 22 2.72 -1.50 6.54
N TYR A 23 3.71 -0.61 6.54
CA TYR A 23 4.00 0.30 5.44
C TYR A 23 5.18 -0.14 4.58
N GLU A 24 5.96 -1.14 5.00
CA GLU A 24 7.21 -1.51 4.31
C GLU A 24 6.98 -1.92 2.86
N PHE A 25 5.93 -2.70 2.59
CA PHE A 25 5.58 -3.14 1.24
C PHE A 25 5.28 -1.95 0.31
N ALA A 26 4.48 -0.99 0.79
CA ALA A 26 4.13 0.22 0.05
C ALA A 26 5.35 1.13 -0.16
N VAL A 27 6.15 1.36 0.89
CA VAL A 27 7.34 2.21 0.82
C VAL A 27 8.39 1.63 -0.13
N ARG A 28 8.61 0.31 -0.09
CA ARG A 28 9.49 -0.36 -1.05
C ARG A 28 9.01 -0.14 -2.48
N HIS A 29 7.72 -0.36 -2.74
CA HIS A 29 7.16 -0.15 -4.08
C HIS A 29 7.36 1.29 -4.58
N VAL A 30 7.12 2.28 -3.73
CA VAL A 30 7.36 3.69 -4.10
C VAL A 30 8.84 3.94 -4.39
N ARG A 31 9.76 3.41 -3.59
CA ARG A 31 11.21 3.56 -3.83
C ARG A 31 11.66 2.90 -5.14
N GLU A 32 11.04 1.78 -5.51
CA GLU A 32 11.35 1.01 -6.72
C GLU A 32 10.75 1.63 -7.98
N ARG A 33 9.54 2.21 -7.89
CA ARG A 33 8.76 2.64 -9.07
C ARG A 33 8.66 4.13 -9.29
N PHE A 34 8.83 4.95 -8.24
CA PHE A 34 8.66 6.40 -8.37
C PHE A 34 9.78 7.00 -9.23
N ASP A 35 9.39 7.61 -10.34
CA ASP A 35 10.32 8.29 -11.26
C ASP A 35 10.78 9.63 -10.65
N ARG A 36 11.84 9.54 -9.83
CA ARG A 36 12.43 10.67 -9.11
C ARG A 36 13.00 11.72 -10.06
N ASP A 37 13.58 11.28 -11.17
CA ASP A 37 14.21 12.18 -12.13
C ASP A 37 13.15 12.97 -12.89
N ALA A 38 12.10 12.30 -13.38
CA ALA A 38 10.97 12.97 -14.01
C ALA A 38 10.25 13.94 -13.07
N PHE A 39 10.15 13.61 -11.78
CA PHE A 39 9.57 14.54 -10.81
C PHE A 39 10.46 15.76 -10.58
N HIS A 40 11.76 15.54 -10.35
CA HIS A 40 12.72 16.61 -10.11
C HIS A 40 12.82 17.57 -11.30
N ASP A 41 12.77 17.08 -12.53
CA ASP A 41 12.80 17.91 -13.74
C ASP A 41 11.51 18.72 -13.95
N ALA A 42 10.39 18.29 -13.35
CA ALA A 42 9.08 18.90 -13.56
C ALA A 42 8.76 20.04 -12.56
N VAL A 43 9.51 20.18 -11.47
CA VAL A 43 9.20 21.15 -10.40
C VAL A 43 10.44 21.90 -9.91
N ASP A 44 10.28 23.17 -9.57
CA ASP A 44 11.39 24.02 -9.08
C ASP A 44 11.85 23.61 -7.67
N ASP A 45 10.91 23.24 -6.79
CA ASP A 45 11.17 22.79 -5.43
C ASP A 45 10.38 21.50 -5.13
N PRO A 46 11.03 20.31 -5.21
CA PRO A 46 10.41 19.04 -4.87
C PRO A 46 9.92 18.95 -3.42
N ALA A 47 10.54 19.67 -2.48
CA ALA A 47 10.18 19.62 -1.06
C ALA A 47 8.87 20.34 -0.75
N ALA A 48 8.38 21.18 -1.66
CA ALA A 48 7.08 21.83 -1.55
C ALA A 48 5.90 20.87 -1.81
N TYR A 49 6.15 19.60 -2.16
CA TYR A 49 5.10 18.65 -2.53
C TYR A 49 4.99 17.48 -1.55
N VAL A 50 3.75 17.11 -1.22
CA VAL A 50 3.45 15.91 -0.42
C VAL A 50 2.46 15.05 -1.19
N PHE A 51 2.81 13.79 -1.42
CA PHE A 51 1.95 12.82 -2.08
C PHE A 51 1.20 12.02 -1.02
N PHE A 52 -0.12 11.98 -1.13
CA PHE A 52 -0.98 11.18 -0.28
C PHE A 52 -1.45 9.95 -1.05
N GLY A 53 -1.43 8.80 -0.39
CA GLY A 53 -1.92 7.54 -0.94
C GLY A 53 -2.44 6.63 0.16
N VAL A 54 -3.06 5.53 -0.27
CA VAL A 54 -3.55 4.46 0.59
C VAL A 54 -2.62 3.26 0.39
N ALA A 55 -2.07 2.72 1.47
CA ALA A 55 -1.35 1.44 1.46
C ALA A 55 -2.35 0.33 1.82
N PRO A 56 -2.87 -0.45 0.86
CA PRO A 56 -3.90 -1.44 1.14
C PRO A 56 -3.33 -2.60 1.94
N CYS A 57 -3.98 -2.94 3.05
CA CYS A 57 -3.69 -4.08 3.92
C CYS A 57 -5.00 -4.79 4.27
N HIS A 58 -4.91 -6.05 4.70
CA HIS A 58 -6.09 -6.82 5.04
C HIS A 58 -6.66 -6.31 6.36
N VAL A 59 -7.77 -5.58 6.24
CA VAL A 59 -8.53 -5.02 7.36
C VAL A 59 -9.94 -5.58 7.45
N GLY A 60 -10.21 -6.71 6.78
CA GLY A 60 -11.52 -7.35 6.71
C GLY A 60 -12.13 -7.39 5.31
N ILE A 61 -11.40 -6.86 4.32
CA ILE A 61 -11.70 -7.05 2.90
C ILE A 61 -10.61 -7.94 2.32
N ASP A 62 -11.01 -9.11 1.80
CA ASP A 62 -10.11 -10.00 1.09
C ASP A 62 -9.96 -9.53 -0.36
N TYR A 63 -9.07 -8.55 -0.53
CA TYR A 63 -8.71 -8.09 -1.86
C TYR A 63 -8.04 -9.20 -2.66
N ASP A 64 -8.11 -9.10 -3.98
CA ASP A 64 -7.23 -9.85 -4.87
C ASP A 64 -5.79 -9.33 -4.68
N TRP A 65 -5.06 -9.92 -3.72
CA TRP A 65 -3.74 -9.45 -3.27
C TRP A 65 -2.68 -9.51 -4.35
N GLU A 66 -2.85 -10.37 -5.35
CA GLU A 66 -1.97 -10.46 -6.52
C GLU A 66 -2.17 -9.28 -7.47
N ARG A 67 -3.41 -8.81 -7.63
CA ARG A 67 -3.73 -7.65 -8.48
C ARG A 67 -3.64 -6.31 -7.74
N MET A 68 -3.87 -6.29 -6.43
CA MET A 68 -3.94 -5.06 -5.64
C MET A 68 -2.58 -4.34 -5.57
N PRO A 69 -2.47 -3.07 -6.01
CA PRO A 69 -1.24 -2.30 -5.93
C PRO A 69 -0.75 -2.11 -4.49
N PRO A 70 0.57 -2.13 -4.24
CA PRO A 70 1.12 -1.89 -2.91
C PRO A 70 0.75 -0.53 -2.31
N VAL A 71 0.46 0.44 -3.18
CA VAL A 71 -0.04 1.77 -2.82
C VAL A 71 -0.96 2.27 -3.93
N LEU A 72 -2.02 2.97 -3.55
CA LEU A 72 -2.91 3.69 -4.45
C LEU A 72 -2.77 5.19 -4.20
N GLY A 73 -2.31 5.94 -5.19
CA GLY A 73 -2.14 7.38 -5.13
C GLY A 73 -3.48 8.12 -5.06
N TRP A 74 -3.66 9.00 -4.09
CA TRP A 74 -4.92 9.72 -3.88
C TRP A 74 -4.85 11.17 -4.34
N THR A 75 -4.00 11.98 -3.70
CA THR A 75 -3.91 13.42 -3.98
C THR A 75 -2.52 13.95 -3.66
N ILE A 76 -2.25 15.20 -4.05
CA ILE A 76 -0.94 15.83 -3.92
C ILE A 76 -1.13 17.23 -3.33
N TRP A 77 -0.46 17.52 -2.22
CA TRP A 77 -0.33 18.88 -1.70
C TRP A 77 0.74 19.63 -2.45
N ASN A 78 0.44 20.87 -2.83
CA ASN A 78 1.41 21.82 -3.34
C ASN A 78 1.52 22.97 -2.33
N GLY A 79 2.64 23.01 -1.62
CA GLY A 79 2.98 24.02 -0.62
C GLY A 79 3.20 25.40 -1.22
N THR A 80 3.68 25.51 -2.46
CA THR A 80 3.82 26.81 -3.13
C THR A 80 2.47 27.49 -3.38
N LYS A 81 1.42 26.71 -3.64
CA LYS A 81 0.05 27.19 -3.90
C LYS A 81 -0.89 26.98 -2.73
N GLU A 82 -0.39 26.43 -1.63
CA GLU A 82 -1.12 26.06 -0.41
C GLU A 82 -2.47 25.36 -0.70
N ARG A 83 -2.45 24.39 -1.61
CA ARG A 83 -3.66 23.64 -1.98
C ARG A 83 -3.36 22.24 -2.48
N LEU A 84 -4.36 21.37 -2.30
CA LEU A 84 -4.36 20.04 -2.92
C LEU A 84 -4.60 20.15 -4.42
N PHE A 85 -4.00 19.24 -5.18
CA PHE A 85 -4.30 19.06 -6.59
C PHE A 85 -5.74 18.54 -6.76
N PRO A 86 -6.45 19.01 -7.80
CA PRO A 86 -7.67 18.36 -8.25
C PRO A 86 -7.41 16.88 -8.57
N ILE A 87 -8.40 16.02 -8.29
CA ILE A 87 -8.26 14.56 -8.43
C ILE A 87 -7.77 14.13 -9.83
N ASP A 88 -8.28 14.73 -10.91
CA ASP A 88 -7.90 14.42 -12.28
C ASP A 88 -6.43 14.76 -12.57
N LYS A 89 -5.93 15.83 -11.94
CA LYS A 89 -4.53 16.23 -12.05
C LYS A 89 -3.65 15.32 -11.22
N ALA A 90 -4.08 14.94 -10.01
CA ALA A 90 -3.32 14.01 -9.18
C ALA A 90 -3.20 12.64 -9.86
N GLU A 91 -4.28 12.10 -10.42
CA GLU A 91 -4.35 10.85 -11.19
C GLU A 91 -3.24 10.82 -12.26
N ARG A 92 -3.23 11.81 -13.16
CA ARG A 92 -2.22 11.92 -14.23
C ARG A 92 -0.78 12.04 -13.72
N VAL A 93 -0.58 12.67 -12.56
CA VAL A 93 0.76 12.81 -11.98
C VAL A 93 1.23 11.48 -11.39
N PHE A 94 0.38 10.74 -10.68
CA PHE A 94 0.75 9.41 -10.18
C PHE A 94 1.11 8.47 -11.33
N GLU A 95 0.29 8.40 -12.38
CA GLU A 95 0.54 7.56 -13.56
C GLU A 95 1.88 7.91 -14.23
N ARG A 96 2.15 9.20 -14.43
CA ARG A 96 3.39 9.67 -15.05
C ARG A 96 4.63 9.36 -14.21
N LEU A 97 4.48 9.29 -12.89
CA LEU A 97 5.57 8.99 -11.96
C LEU A 97 5.66 7.49 -11.64
N GLY A 98 4.95 6.63 -12.38
CA GLY A 98 5.06 5.18 -12.25
C GLY A 98 4.26 4.58 -11.09
N LEU A 99 3.29 5.31 -10.53
CA LEU A 99 2.44 4.85 -9.43
C LEU A 99 0.97 4.74 -9.87
N THR A 100 0.28 3.74 -9.33
CA THR A 100 -1.16 3.54 -9.60
C THR A 100 -2.01 4.51 -8.80
N PRO A 101 -2.87 5.35 -9.41
CA PRO A 101 -3.81 6.18 -8.67
C PRO A 101 -5.02 5.38 -8.16
N LEU A 102 -5.78 5.96 -7.24
CA LEU A 102 -7.12 5.48 -6.89
C LEU A 102 -8.04 5.49 -8.11
N ASN A 103 -8.95 4.51 -8.15
CA ASN A 103 -9.94 4.41 -9.21
C ASN A 103 -10.90 5.61 -9.18
N THR A 104 -11.06 6.25 -10.33
CA THR A 104 -12.09 7.27 -10.52
C THR A 104 -13.33 6.61 -11.13
N PHE A 105 -14.41 6.51 -10.34
CA PHE A 105 -15.69 5.94 -10.81
C PHE A 105 -16.47 6.94 -11.68
N GLN A 106 -16.45 8.22 -11.32
CA GLN A 106 -17.16 9.28 -12.03
C GLN A 106 -16.43 10.62 -11.88
N LYS A 107 -16.16 11.29 -13.00
CA LYS A 107 -15.39 12.56 -13.01
C LYS A 107 -16.25 13.79 -12.77
N GLU A 108 -17.43 13.87 -13.37
CA GLU A 108 -18.30 15.02 -13.24
C GLU A 108 -19.74 14.57 -13.06
N LEU A 109 -20.36 15.06 -11.99
CA LEU A 109 -21.80 14.95 -11.74
C LEU A 109 -22.34 16.36 -11.52
N ASN A 110 -23.49 16.66 -12.12
CA ASN A 110 -24.14 17.94 -11.88
C ASN A 110 -24.60 18.01 -10.41
N VAL A 111 -24.44 19.17 -9.77
CA VAL A 111 -24.86 19.36 -8.37
C VAL A 111 -26.35 19.05 -8.17
N ARG A 112 -27.19 19.29 -9.20
CA ARG A 112 -28.63 18.99 -9.14
C ARG A 112 -28.93 17.49 -9.12
N ASP A 113 -27.98 16.68 -9.57
CA ASP A 113 -28.08 15.22 -9.65
C ASP A 113 -27.26 14.54 -8.54
N PHE A 114 -26.50 15.32 -7.74
CA PHE A 114 -25.75 14.82 -6.59
C PHE A 114 -26.62 14.78 -5.34
N HIS A 115 -27.05 13.57 -4.98
CA HIS A 115 -27.83 13.29 -3.77
C HIS A 115 -27.00 12.37 -2.85
N PRO A 116 -26.26 12.92 -1.86
CA PRO A 116 -25.31 12.13 -1.07
C PRO A 116 -25.96 10.96 -0.33
N GLU A 117 -27.22 11.13 0.09
CA GLU A 117 -28.02 10.10 0.75
C GLU A 117 -28.50 8.97 -0.17
N ARG A 118 -28.29 9.10 -1.48
CA ARG A 118 -28.70 8.11 -2.50
C ARG A 118 -27.51 7.51 -3.26
N ILE A 119 -26.29 7.81 -2.82
CA ILE A 119 -25.10 7.26 -3.48
C ILE A 119 -24.97 5.79 -3.11
N GLU A 120 -25.13 4.95 -4.11
CA GLU A 120 -24.73 3.55 -4.04
C GLU A 120 -23.21 3.47 -4.19
N ILE A 121 -22.60 2.62 -3.37
CA ILE A 121 -21.16 2.40 -3.42
C ILE A 121 -20.86 1.51 -4.62
N PRO A 122 -20.01 1.96 -5.57
CA PRO A 122 -19.70 1.22 -6.78
C PRO A 122 -18.87 -0.03 -6.47
N ASP A 123 -18.85 -0.97 -7.40
CA ASP A 123 -18.01 -2.17 -7.32
C ASP A 123 -16.51 -1.81 -7.29
N SER A 124 -15.76 -2.58 -6.51
CA SER A 124 -14.31 -2.49 -6.44
C SER A 124 -13.66 -3.04 -7.71
N ALA A 125 -12.55 -2.42 -8.13
CA ALA A 125 -11.74 -2.98 -9.21
C ALA A 125 -10.82 -4.13 -8.74
N TRP A 126 -10.74 -4.36 -7.43
CA TRP A 126 -9.70 -5.16 -6.79
C TRP A 126 -10.20 -6.39 -6.05
N TYR A 127 -11.50 -6.66 -6.08
CA TYR A 127 -12.12 -7.91 -5.65
C TYR A 127 -13.58 -7.94 -6.11
N ASP A 128 -14.26 -9.06 -5.90
CA ASP A 128 -15.70 -9.21 -6.18
C ASP A 128 -16.53 -8.65 -5.01
N GLY A 129 -16.88 -7.37 -5.09
CA GLY A 129 -17.68 -6.69 -4.07
C GLY A 129 -17.60 -5.16 -4.15
N PRO A 130 -18.37 -4.44 -3.30
CA PRO A 130 -18.42 -2.99 -3.30
C PRO A 130 -17.07 -2.37 -2.87
N ALA A 131 -16.76 -1.16 -3.33
CA ALA A 131 -15.61 -0.44 -2.79
C ALA A 131 -15.75 -0.21 -1.27
N ALA A 132 -14.62 -0.04 -0.57
CA ALA A 132 -14.62 0.34 0.85
C ALA A 132 -15.33 1.69 1.11
N GLY A 133 -15.42 2.53 0.08
CA GLY A 133 -16.11 3.80 0.11
C GLY A 133 -15.74 4.64 -1.10
N VAL A 134 -16.30 5.84 -1.16
CA VAL A 134 -16.00 6.81 -2.22
C VAL A 134 -15.62 8.16 -1.64
N ILE A 135 -14.65 8.82 -2.29
CA ILE A 135 -14.27 10.18 -1.98
C ILE A 135 -14.94 11.08 -3.02
N VAL A 136 -15.77 12.00 -2.56
CA VAL A 136 -16.39 13.03 -3.41
C VAL A 136 -15.57 14.30 -3.29
N GLU A 137 -15.17 14.88 -4.43
CA GLU A 137 -14.51 16.17 -4.51
C GLU A 137 -15.36 17.15 -5.31
N ASN A 138 -15.54 18.37 -4.79
CA ASN A 138 -16.17 19.46 -5.53
C ASN A 138 -15.11 20.34 -6.21
N ARG A 139 -15.53 21.12 -7.23
CA ARG A 139 -14.62 22.01 -7.99
C ARG A 139 -13.94 23.10 -7.17
N ARG A 140 -14.40 23.37 -5.94
CA ARG A 140 -13.80 24.35 -5.02
C ARG A 140 -12.79 23.70 -4.06
N GLY A 141 -12.51 22.40 -4.20
CA GLY A 141 -11.58 21.65 -3.37
C GLY A 141 -12.19 21.10 -2.07
N GLY A 142 -13.49 21.23 -1.88
CA GLY A 142 -14.19 20.57 -0.77
C GLY A 142 -14.29 19.07 -1.01
N ARG A 143 -14.09 18.27 0.05
CA ARG A 143 -14.09 16.80 -0.02
C ARG A 143 -14.94 16.18 1.06
N ALA A 144 -15.54 15.04 0.75
CA ALA A 144 -16.24 14.20 1.69
C ALA A 144 -15.91 12.72 1.42
N LEU A 145 -15.84 11.92 2.48
CA LEU A 145 -15.75 10.47 2.40
C LEU A 145 -17.13 9.90 2.69
N ILE A 146 -17.65 9.09 1.77
CA ILE A 146 -18.83 8.26 1.98
C ILE A 146 -18.31 6.84 2.18
N ARG A 147 -18.53 6.30 3.38
CA ARG A 147 -18.10 4.95 3.75
C ARG A 147 -19.08 3.92 3.21
N GLY A 148 -18.56 2.81 2.71
CA GLY A 148 -19.39 1.67 2.33
C GLY A 148 -19.76 0.82 3.54
N PRO A 149 -20.88 0.07 3.45
CA PRO A 149 -21.35 -0.80 4.54
C PRO A 149 -20.35 -1.91 4.87
N VAL A 150 -19.52 -2.32 3.89
CA VAL A 150 -18.44 -3.28 4.10
C VAL A 150 -17.48 -2.85 5.22
N LEU A 151 -17.31 -1.54 5.46
CA LEU A 151 -16.48 -1.05 6.56
C LEU A 151 -17.10 -1.27 7.95
N ASP A 152 -18.43 -1.35 8.04
CA ASP A 152 -19.13 -1.59 9.30
C ASP A 152 -19.14 -3.09 9.66
N GLU A 153 -18.92 -3.96 8.66
CA GLU A 153 -18.82 -5.42 8.80
C GLU A 153 -17.36 -5.90 9.02
N MET A 154 -16.40 -4.97 9.02
CA MET A 154 -14.98 -5.24 9.23
C MET A 154 -14.62 -5.39 10.72
N ASP A 155 -15.04 -6.47 11.38
CA ASP A 155 -14.35 -6.99 12.58
C ASP A 155 -14.88 -8.36 13.02
N ASP A 156 -14.42 -9.45 12.39
CA ASP A 156 -14.70 -10.81 12.90
C ASP A 156 -13.57 -11.83 12.63
N HIS A 157 -12.37 -11.35 12.26
CA HIS A 157 -11.25 -12.26 11.99
C HIS A 157 -10.53 -12.64 13.29
N GLU A 158 -10.43 -13.95 13.55
CA GLU A 158 -9.68 -14.45 14.70
C GLU A 158 -8.22 -13.95 14.65
N PRO A 159 -7.76 -13.24 15.70
CA PRO A 159 -6.40 -12.75 15.77
C PRO A 159 -5.38 -13.89 15.76
N ILE A 160 -4.27 -13.68 15.06
CA ILE A 160 -3.16 -14.64 15.05
C ILE A 160 -2.34 -14.43 16.32
N ARG A 161 -2.30 -15.45 17.18
CA ARG A 161 -1.57 -15.45 18.44
C ARG A 161 -0.66 -16.67 18.51
N GLY A 162 0.45 -16.53 19.22
CA GLY A 162 1.37 -17.63 19.48
C GLY A 162 2.82 -17.20 19.39
N GLU A 163 3.71 -18.19 19.44
CA GLU A 163 5.13 -17.97 19.29
C GLU A 163 5.46 -17.57 17.83
N PRO A 164 6.37 -16.61 17.61
CA PRO A 164 6.73 -16.13 16.28
C PRO A 164 7.13 -17.22 15.28
N THR A 165 7.79 -18.28 15.74
CA THR A 165 8.17 -19.43 14.89
C THR A 165 6.95 -20.19 14.38
N ALA A 166 5.99 -20.50 15.25
CA ALA A 166 4.76 -21.20 14.84
C ALA A 166 3.94 -20.34 13.86
N ILE A 167 3.86 -19.03 14.12
CA ILE A 167 3.21 -18.08 13.20
C ILE A 167 3.93 -18.07 11.85
N ALA A 168 5.26 -18.06 11.83
CA ALA A 168 6.03 -18.09 10.59
C ALA A 168 5.84 -19.40 9.82
N ASP A 169 5.83 -20.55 10.51
CA ASP A 169 5.59 -21.87 9.89
C ASP A 169 4.24 -21.91 9.18
N ASP A 170 3.19 -21.35 9.79
CA ASP A 170 1.85 -21.30 9.21
C ASP A 170 1.73 -20.30 8.05
N LEU A 171 2.36 -19.13 8.17
CA LEU A 171 2.16 -18.02 7.22
C LEU A 171 3.15 -18.00 6.06
N VAL A 172 4.31 -18.65 6.18
CA VAL A 172 5.28 -18.79 5.09
C VAL A 172 4.85 -19.91 4.17
N THR A 173 4.01 -19.57 3.20
CA THR A 173 3.53 -20.50 2.17
C THR A 173 4.42 -20.48 0.94
N ASP A 174 4.45 -21.59 0.18
CA ASP A 174 5.22 -21.67 -1.06
C ASP A 174 4.76 -20.61 -2.08
N ALA A 175 3.46 -20.31 -2.12
CA ALA A 175 2.90 -19.25 -2.96
C ALA A 175 3.46 -17.85 -2.60
N ARG A 176 3.61 -17.53 -1.31
CA ARG A 176 4.21 -16.26 -0.87
C ARG A 176 5.70 -16.20 -1.17
N VAL A 177 6.41 -17.31 -1.02
CA VAL A 177 7.84 -17.43 -1.36
C VAL A 177 8.06 -17.26 -2.87
N SER A 178 7.27 -17.92 -3.71
CA SER A 178 7.35 -17.79 -5.17
C SER A 178 7.09 -16.35 -5.63
N ARG A 179 6.01 -15.70 -5.14
CA ARG A 179 5.73 -14.28 -5.45
C ARG A 179 6.86 -13.36 -5.00
N ALA A 180 7.48 -13.65 -3.84
CA ALA A 180 8.63 -12.89 -3.38
C ALA A 180 9.84 -13.06 -4.30
N LEU A 181 10.15 -14.29 -4.73
CA LEU A 181 11.24 -14.59 -5.66
C LEU A 181 11.04 -13.86 -6.99
N GLU A 182 9.87 -13.99 -7.62
CA GLU A 182 9.53 -13.30 -8.87
C GLU A 182 9.71 -11.78 -8.75
N ALA A 183 9.28 -11.21 -7.62
CA ALA A 183 9.40 -9.78 -7.37
C ALA A 183 10.85 -9.30 -7.15
N VAL A 184 11.73 -10.13 -6.59
CA VAL A 184 13.16 -9.78 -6.46
C VAL A 184 13.89 -9.99 -7.79
N GLU A 185 13.59 -11.06 -8.53
CA GLU A 185 14.16 -11.33 -9.86
C GLU A 185 13.79 -10.24 -10.87
N ALA A 186 12.55 -9.75 -10.85
CA ALA A 186 12.14 -8.62 -11.70
C ALA A 186 12.89 -7.31 -11.36
N ALA A 187 13.43 -7.19 -10.14
CA ALA A 187 14.12 -6.00 -9.66
C ALA A 187 15.66 -6.09 -9.73
N GLN A 188 16.26 -7.28 -9.89
CA GLN A 188 17.71 -7.50 -9.80
C GLN A 188 18.24 -8.54 -10.81
N GLN A 189 19.48 -8.39 -11.28
CA GLN A 189 20.18 -9.42 -12.08
C GLN A 189 20.79 -10.56 -11.21
N SER A 190 20.68 -10.52 -9.87
CA SER A 190 20.94 -11.67 -8.98
C SER A 190 20.33 -11.41 -7.59
N PRO A 191 19.19 -12.05 -7.23
CA PRO A 191 18.47 -11.79 -5.98
C PRO A 191 19.26 -12.24 -4.74
N ALA A 192 19.54 -11.34 -3.80
CA ALA A 192 20.12 -11.75 -2.51
C ALA A 192 19.06 -12.44 -1.63
N THR A 193 19.47 -13.46 -0.86
CA THR A 193 18.56 -14.21 0.04
C THR A 193 17.82 -13.30 1.02
N ALA A 194 18.49 -12.27 1.54
CA ALA A 194 17.90 -11.30 2.46
C ALA A 194 16.74 -10.50 1.83
N ASP A 195 16.77 -10.25 0.52
CA ASP A 195 15.69 -9.51 -0.16
C ASP A 195 14.42 -10.36 -0.24
N VAL A 196 14.56 -11.67 -0.50
CA VAL A 196 13.43 -12.60 -0.52
C VAL A 196 12.81 -12.71 0.87
N HIS A 197 13.63 -12.79 1.92
CA HIS A 197 13.14 -12.83 3.31
C HIS A 197 12.31 -11.58 3.64
N ALA A 198 12.84 -10.41 3.30
CA ALA A 198 12.14 -9.15 3.53
C ALA A 198 10.84 -9.06 2.72
N ARG A 199 10.83 -9.55 1.47
CA ARG A 199 9.65 -9.51 0.60
C ARG A 199 8.55 -10.46 1.09
N VAL A 200 8.89 -11.67 1.54
CA VAL A 200 7.91 -12.60 2.16
C VAL A 200 7.30 -11.99 3.42
N PHE A 201 8.13 -11.43 4.30
CA PHE A 201 7.65 -10.79 5.51
C PHE A 201 6.65 -9.66 5.22
N GLU A 202 6.96 -8.80 4.26
CA GLU A 202 6.06 -7.70 3.87
C GLU A 202 4.74 -8.17 3.27
N ILE A 203 4.77 -9.23 2.46
CA ILE A 203 3.56 -9.86 1.91
C ILE A 203 2.69 -10.37 3.06
N ILE A 204 3.27 -11.09 4.03
CA ILE A 204 2.55 -11.60 5.20
C ILE A 204 1.93 -10.45 6.00
N VAL A 205 2.72 -9.42 6.32
CA VAL A 205 2.21 -8.29 7.12
C VAL A 205 1.05 -7.60 6.40
N ARG A 206 1.14 -7.43 5.08
CA ARG A 206 0.08 -6.80 4.28
C ARG A 206 -1.21 -7.63 4.28
N GLU A 207 -1.09 -8.93 4.02
CA GLU A 207 -2.22 -9.84 3.81
C GLU A 207 -2.88 -10.30 5.12
N GLU A 208 -2.17 -10.20 6.25
CA GLU A 208 -2.67 -10.64 7.57
C GLU A 208 -2.75 -9.49 8.58
N TYR A 209 -2.64 -8.24 8.13
CA TYR A 209 -2.41 -7.07 8.99
C TYR A 209 -3.34 -7.01 10.19
N SER A 210 -4.65 -6.99 9.99
CA SER A 210 -5.60 -6.86 11.11
C SER A 210 -5.47 -8.00 12.13
N ARG A 211 -5.23 -9.22 11.65
CA ARG A 211 -5.10 -10.41 12.51
C ARG A 211 -3.80 -10.38 13.31
N LEU A 212 -2.71 -9.94 12.71
CA LEU A 212 -1.40 -9.79 13.36
C LEU A 212 -1.38 -8.61 14.36
N ASP A 213 -1.97 -7.48 13.99
CA ASP A 213 -2.06 -6.27 14.83
C ASP A 213 -2.95 -6.52 16.06
N SER A 214 -4.15 -7.08 15.85
CA SER A 214 -5.03 -7.51 16.95
C SER A 214 -4.42 -8.62 17.80
N GLY A 215 -3.54 -9.44 17.20
CA GLY A 215 -2.73 -10.45 17.88
C GLY A 215 -1.60 -9.87 18.72
N ARG A 216 -1.24 -8.60 18.52
CA ARG A 216 -0.13 -7.88 19.16
C ARG A 216 1.20 -8.61 19.02
N VAL A 217 1.48 -9.11 17.83
CA VAL A 217 2.71 -9.86 17.56
C VAL A 217 3.97 -9.01 17.78
N ASP A 218 5.05 -9.63 18.22
CA ASP A 218 6.37 -9.00 18.17
C ASP A 218 6.88 -9.02 16.72
N TRP A 219 6.77 -7.87 16.04
CA TRP A 219 7.18 -7.71 14.64
C TRP A 219 8.64 -8.08 14.38
N LYS A 220 9.54 -7.82 15.34
CA LYS A 220 10.96 -8.10 15.18
C LYS A 220 11.21 -9.60 15.28
N ALA A 221 10.61 -10.25 16.28
CA ALA A 221 10.71 -11.69 16.44
C ALA A 221 10.05 -12.43 15.27
N LEU A 222 8.88 -11.97 14.81
CA LEU A 222 8.20 -12.53 13.64
C LEU A 222 9.04 -12.39 12.36
N ARG A 223 9.65 -11.22 12.13
CA ARG A 223 10.56 -11.05 10.98
C ARG A 223 11.72 -12.03 11.02
N SER A 224 12.33 -12.21 12.20
CA SER A 224 13.41 -13.17 12.37
C SER A 224 12.96 -14.60 12.07
N ALA A 225 11.79 -14.99 12.59
CA ALA A 225 11.21 -16.31 12.38
C ALA A 225 10.90 -16.58 10.90
N VAL A 226 10.26 -15.63 10.20
CA VAL A 226 10.00 -15.71 8.75
C VAL A 226 11.31 -15.90 7.97
N GLY A 227 12.37 -15.18 8.35
CA GLY A 227 13.68 -15.35 7.71
C GLY A 227 14.26 -16.76 7.87
N SER A 228 14.10 -17.38 9.03
CA SER A 228 14.54 -18.77 9.26
C SER A 228 13.76 -19.77 8.40
N VAL A 229 12.43 -19.69 8.41
CA VAL A 229 11.56 -20.62 7.67
C VAL A 229 11.78 -20.51 6.15
N VAL A 230 11.97 -19.29 5.63
CA VAL A 230 12.27 -19.10 4.20
C VAL A 230 13.62 -19.70 3.83
N ALA A 231 14.65 -19.56 4.69
CA ALA A 231 15.97 -20.15 4.43
C ALA A 231 15.92 -21.69 4.38
N GLU A 232 15.18 -22.31 5.30
CA GLU A 232 14.96 -23.76 5.32
C GLU A 232 14.26 -24.25 4.05
N LYS A 233 13.14 -23.61 3.67
CA LYS A 233 12.39 -23.95 2.44
C LYS A 233 13.24 -23.80 1.17
N ARG A 234 14.05 -22.75 1.09
CA ARG A 234 14.94 -22.54 -0.07
C ARG A 234 16.04 -23.58 -0.16
N SER A 235 16.57 -24.04 0.97
CA SER A 235 17.61 -25.07 0.99
C SER A 235 17.06 -26.40 0.46
N ALA A 236 15.84 -26.77 0.85
CA ALA A 236 15.15 -27.94 0.33
C ALA A 236 14.87 -27.87 -1.19
N LEU A 237 14.64 -26.68 -1.75
CA LEU A 237 14.42 -26.48 -3.19
C LEU A 237 15.69 -26.57 -4.06
N THR A 238 16.88 -26.43 -3.45
CA THR A 238 18.17 -26.52 -4.17
C THR A 238 18.83 -27.89 -4.09
N ASP A 239 18.33 -28.79 -3.23
CA ASP A 239 18.85 -30.14 -3.03
C ASP A 239 18.13 -31.22 -3.88
N ASP A 240 17.13 -30.83 -4.67
CA ASP A 240 16.43 -31.64 -5.71
C ASP A 240 16.87 -31.25 -7.13
#